data_AF-A0A1J3EUR7-F1
#
_entry.id   AF-A0A1J3EUR7-F1
#
_cell.length_a   1.000
_cell.length_b   1.000
_cell.length_c   1.000
_cell.angle_alpha   90.00
_cell.angle_beta   90.00
_cell.angle_gamma   90.00
#
_symmetry.space_group_name_H-M   'P 1'
#
loop_
_entity.id
_entity.type
_entity.pdbx_description
1 polymer ?
#
loop_
_entity_poly.entity_id
_entity_poly.type
_entity_poly.pdbx_seq_one_letter_code
_entity_poly.pdbx_strand_id
1 'polypeptide(L)'
;PFYCSYSGYKDELMWGAAWLLRATSNPYYANFIKSLGVGDQPDIFSWDNKYAGAYVLLSRVCLAECHKAKRRISLFDSLSLLLLA
;
A
#
# COMPACT_ATOMS: atom_id res chain seq x y z
N PRO A 1 -22.03 -3.12 25.77
CA PRO A 1 -20.64 -2.97 25.30
C PRO A 1 -20.48 -1.71 24.43
N PHE A 2 -19.41 -0.91 24.63
CA PHE A 2 -19.28 0.42 24.04
C PHE A 2 -18.59 0.44 22.66
N TYR A 3 -17.68 -0.51 22.41
CA TYR A 3 -16.88 -0.62 21.18
C TYR A 3 -16.81 -2.09 20.75
N CYS A 4 -17.87 -2.58 20.11
CA CYS A 4 -17.93 -3.93 19.54
C CYS A 4 -17.35 -3.97 18.13
N SER A 5 -16.51 -4.96 17.82
CA SER A 5 -16.04 -5.17 16.45
C SER A 5 -17.19 -5.64 15.55
N TYR A 6 -17.60 -4.80 14.59
CA TYR A 6 -18.68 -5.13 13.64
C TYR A 6 -18.15 -5.39 12.23
N SER A 7 -17.07 -4.71 11.82
CA SER A 7 -16.40 -4.92 10.52
C SER A 7 -15.57 -6.21 10.45
N GLY A 8 -15.37 -6.88 11.59
CA GLY A 8 -14.42 -7.99 11.71
C GLY A 8 -13.01 -7.49 12.00
N TYR A 9 -11.99 -8.27 11.62
CA TYR A 9 -10.58 -7.96 11.91
C TYR A 9 -9.72 -7.71 10.65
N LYS A 10 -10.29 -7.95 9.46
CA LYS A 10 -9.52 -7.95 8.22
C LYS A 10 -9.08 -6.55 7.83
N ASP A 11 -9.88 -5.54 8.13
CA ASP A 11 -9.55 -4.15 7.84
C ASP A 11 -8.41 -3.64 8.74
N GLU A 12 -8.34 -4.05 10.01
CA GLU A 12 -7.21 -3.73 10.88
C GLU A 12 -5.93 -4.44 10.44
N LEU A 13 -6.01 -5.71 10.01
CA LEU A 13 -4.86 -6.41 9.45
C LEU A 13 -4.34 -5.71 8.18
N MET A 14 -5.25 -5.30 7.30
CA MET A 14 -4.88 -4.56 6.09
C MET A 14 -4.27 -3.19 6.44
N TRP A 15 -4.83 -2.47 7.41
CA TRP A 15 -4.33 -1.18 7.87
C TRP A 15 -2.93 -1.27 8.48
N GLY A 16 -2.72 -2.23 9.38
CA GLY A 16 -1.42 -2.49 9.99
C GLY A 16 -0.37 -2.89 8.96
N ALA A 17 -0.71 -3.80 8.05
CA ALA A 17 0.20 -4.21 6.98
C ALA A 17 0.52 -3.05 6.02
N ALA A 18 -0.43 -2.16 5.72
CA ALA A 18 -0.19 -0.99 4.89
C ALA A 18 0.79 -0.01 5.54
N TRP A 19 0.67 0.22 6.85
CA TRP A 19 1.64 1.02 7.60
C TRP A 19 3.02 0.38 7.66
N LEU A 20 3.09 -0.93 7.91
CA LEU A 20 4.36 -1.67 7.93
C LEU A 20 5.02 -1.66 6.54
N LEU A 21 4.24 -1.82 5.47
CA LEU A 21 4.73 -1.68 4.10
C LEU A 21 5.31 -0.28 3.87
N ARG A 22 4.62 0.78 4.30
CA ARG A 22 5.11 2.16 4.18
C ARG A 22 6.39 2.40 4.99
N ALA A 23 6.47 1.88 6.22
CA ALA A 23 7.59 2.12 7.12
C ALA A 23 8.84 1.31 6.72
N THR A 24 8.66 0.08 6.25
CA THR A 24 9.77 -0.87 6.01
C THR A 24 10.10 -1.07 4.54
N SER A 25 9.17 -0.74 3.63
CA SER A 25 9.25 -1.10 2.20
C SER A 25 9.46 -2.60 1.95
N ASN A 26 9.15 -3.47 2.92
CA ASN A 26 9.31 -4.91 2.78
C ASN A 26 8.18 -5.51 1.92
N PRO A 27 8.50 -6.20 0.80
CA PRO A 27 7.50 -6.76 -0.11
C PRO A 27 6.62 -7.84 0.53
N TYR A 28 7.04 -8.43 1.65
CA TYR A 28 6.24 -9.36 2.43
C TYR A 28 4.86 -8.77 2.77
N TYR A 29 4.80 -7.52 3.24
CA TYR A 29 3.54 -6.89 3.62
C TYR A 29 2.63 -6.61 2.42
N ALA A 30 3.20 -6.29 1.26
CA ALA A 30 2.42 -6.15 0.02
C ALA A 30 1.79 -7.48 -0.40
N ASN A 31 2.53 -8.59 -0.29
CA ASN A 31 2.01 -9.93 -0.58
C ASN A 31 0.98 -10.37 0.45
N PHE A 32 1.20 -10.04 1.73
CA PHE A 32 0.24 -10.32 2.79
C PHE A 32 -1.09 -9.59 2.54
N ILE A 33 -1.05 -8.29 2.20
CA ILE A 33 -2.26 -7.53 1.83
C ILE A 33 -3.00 -8.18 0.65
N LYS A 34 -2.27 -8.63 -0.39
CA LYS A 34 -2.88 -9.37 -1.51
C LYS A 34 -3.51 -10.69 -1.08
N SER A 35 -2.89 -11.40 -0.13
CA SER A 35 -3.39 -12.68 0.38
C SER A 35 -4.66 -12.56 1.23
N LEU A 36 -4.89 -11.39 1.85
CA LEU A 36 -6.14 -11.10 2.58
C LEU A 36 -7.36 -11.00 1.64
N GLY A 37 -7.13 -10.85 0.34
CA GLY A 37 -8.16 -10.69 -0.68
C GLY A 37 -8.63 -9.25 -0.84
N VAL A 38 -9.56 -9.03 -1.78
CA VAL A 38 -10.29 -7.77 -1.85
C VAL A 38 -11.20 -7.73 -0.63
N GLY A 39 -10.93 -6.80 0.29
CA GLY A 39 -11.77 -6.56 1.46
C GLY A 39 -13.19 -6.16 1.07
N ASP A 40 -14.07 -6.15 2.06
CA ASP A 40 -15.42 -5.60 1.88
C ASP A 40 -15.38 -4.18 1.32
N GLN A 41 -16.47 -3.79 0.68
CA GLN A 41 -16.58 -2.50 0.04
C GLN A 41 -16.28 -1.39 1.06
N PRO A 42 -15.37 -0.45 0.76
CA PRO A 42 -14.97 0.55 1.74
C PRO A 42 -16.17 1.42 2.10
N ASP A 43 -16.50 1.44 3.39
CA ASP A 43 -17.43 2.38 4.01
C ASP A 43 -16.65 3.51 4.71
N ILE A 44 -17.33 4.32 5.53
CA ILE A 44 -16.74 5.43 6.26
C ILE A 44 -15.61 4.95 7.18
N PHE A 45 -14.46 5.61 7.05
CA PHE A 45 -13.31 5.39 7.93
C PHE A 45 -13.68 5.71 9.39
N SER A 46 -13.53 4.72 10.27
CA SER A 46 -13.93 4.83 11.67
C SER A 46 -13.04 4.01 12.59
N TRP A 47 -13.34 4.07 13.89
CA TRP A 47 -12.64 3.29 14.90
C TRP A 47 -12.82 1.77 14.71
N ASP A 48 -13.88 1.34 14.04
CA ASP A 48 -14.16 -0.07 13.71
C ASP A 48 -13.61 -0.37 12.32
N ASN A 49 -13.96 0.41 11.29
CA ASN A 49 -13.59 0.12 9.90
C ASN A 49 -12.42 0.96 9.35
N LYS A 50 -11.32 0.31 8.92
CA LYS A 50 -10.12 0.96 8.35
C LYS A 50 -9.97 0.88 6.83
N TYR A 51 -10.85 0.21 6.10
CA TYR A 51 -10.65 -0.06 4.66
C TYR A 51 -10.41 1.22 3.85
N ALA A 52 -11.25 2.24 4.03
CA ALA A 52 -11.11 3.52 3.31
C ALA A 52 -9.74 4.18 3.56
N GLY A 53 -9.27 4.18 4.81
CA GLY A 53 -7.96 4.69 5.17
C GLY A 53 -6.82 3.87 4.53
N ALA A 54 -6.92 2.54 4.59
CA ALA A 54 -5.93 1.63 4.03
C ALA A 54 -5.77 1.81 2.52
N TYR A 55 -6.87 1.96 1.77
CA TYR A 55 -6.81 2.19 0.32
C TYR A 55 -6.16 3.52 -0.03
N VAL A 56 -6.48 4.60 0.68
CA VAL A 56 -5.83 5.91 0.47
C VAL A 56 -4.33 5.81 0.77
N LEU A 57 -3.93 5.11 1.83
CA LEU A 57 -2.52 4.93 2.16
C LEU A 57 -1.78 4.12 1.08
N LEU A 58 -2.36 3.00 0.64
CA LEU A 58 -1.76 2.12 -0.36
C LEU A 58 -1.64 2.79 -1.73
N SER A 59 -2.63 3.58 -2.15
CA SER A 59 -2.55 4.36 -3.39
C SER A 59 -1.37 5.33 -3.38
N ARG A 60 -1.12 6.01 -2.26
CA ARG A 60 0.04 6.91 -2.09
C ARG A 60 1.37 6.16 -2.14
N VAL A 61 1.47 5.01 -1.48
CA VAL A 61 2.68 4.17 -1.52
C VAL A 61 2.94 3.71 -2.96
N CYS A 62 1.92 3.21 -3.65
CA CYS A 62 2.03 2.78 -5.05
C CYS A 62 2.49 3.92 -5.97
N LEU A 63 1.90 5.11 -5.84
CA LEU A 63 2.31 6.28 -6.63
C LEU A 63 3.76 6.69 -6.38
N ALA A 64 4.20 6.67 -5.12
CA ALA A 64 5.57 6.99 -4.76
C ALA A 64 6.58 5.98 -5.35
N GLU A 65 6.28 4.68 -5.27
CA GLU A 65 7.15 3.63 -5.82
C GLU A 65 7.13 3.61 -7.35
N CYS A 66 5.99 3.81 -7.99
CA CYS A 66 5.88 3.95 -9.45
C CYS A 66 6.71 5.14 -9.96
N HIS A 67 6.68 6.27 -9.24
CA HIS A 67 7.48 7.45 -9.61
C HIS A 67 8.99 7.20 -9.46
N LYS A 68 9.43 6.44 -8.44
CA LYS A 68 10.82 6.01 -8.29
C LYS A 68 11.24 5.07 -9.43
N ALA A 69 10.39 4.10 -9.78
CA ALA A 69 10.66 3.17 -10.88
C ALA A 69 10.80 3.90 -12.22
N LYS A 70 9.91 4.85 -12.52
CA LYS A 70 9.97 5.67 -13.74
C LYS A 70 11.25 6.50 -13.83
N ARG A 71 11.71 7.09 -12.71
CA ARG A 71 12.99 7.81 -12.64
C ARG A 71 14.21 6.90 -12.81
N ARG A 72 14.18 5.67 -12.29
CA ARG A 72 15.27 4.70 -12.51
C ARG A 72 15.40 4.30 -13.97
N ILE A 73 14.27 4.07 -14.66
CA ILE A 73 14.27 3.75 -16.09
C ILE A 73 14.81 4.92 -16.91
N SER A 74 14.34 6.14 -16.67
CA SER A 74 14.84 7.32 -17.41
C SER A 74 16.34 7.57 -17.19
N LEU A 75 16.85 7.31 -15.98
CA LEU A 75 18.28 7.40 -15.69
C LEU A 75 19.08 6.30 -16.41
N PHE A 76 18.55 5.08 -16.51
CA PHE A 76 19.18 4.00 -17.26
C PHE A 76 19.27 4.33 -18.76
N ASP A 77 18.19 4.84 -19.35
CA ASP A 77 18.16 5.27 -20.75
C ASP A 77 19.13 6.45 -21.01
N SER A 78 19.27 7.36 -20.04
CA SER A 78 20.22 8.48 -20.15
C SER A 78 21.67 8.01 -20.04
N LEU A 79 21.95 7.01 -19.19
CA LEU A 79 23.29 6.47 -19.00
C LEU A 79 23.76 5.62 -20.20
N SER A 80 22.84 4.88 -20.83
CA SER A 80 23.13 4.09 -22.03
C SER A 80 23.45 4.95 -23.24
N LEU A 81 22.76 6.09 -23.39
CA LEU A 81 23.08 7.11 -24.40
C LEU A 81 24.47 7.73 -24.21
N LEU A 82 24.92 7.92 -22.96
CA LEU A 82 26.26 8.43 -22.62
C LEU A 82 27.38 7.40 -22.84
N LEU A 83 27.08 6.09 -22.72
CA LEU A 83 28.05 5.00 -22.94
C LEU A 83 28.21 4.61 -24.41
N LEU A 84 27.30 5.05 -25.29
CA LEU A 84 27.31 4.81 -26.72
C LEU A 84 27.86 5.98 -27.55
N ALA A 85 28.26 7.08 -26.91
CA ALA A 85 28.88 8.26 -27.52
C ALA A 85 30.38 8.33 -27.20
#